data_AF-A0A7X5F8D9-F1
#
_entry.id   AF-A0A7X5F8D9-F1
#
_cell.length_a   1.000
_cell.length_b   1.000
_cell.length_c   1.000
_cell.angle_alpha   90.00
_cell.angle_beta   90.00
_cell.angle_gamma   90.00
#
_symmetry.space_group_name_H-M   'P 1'
#
loop_
_entity.id
_entity.type
_entity.pdbx_description
1 polymer ?
#
loop_
_entity_poly.entity_id
_entity_poly.type
_entity_poly.pdbx_seq_one_letter_code
_entity_poly.pdbx_strand_id
1 'polypeptide(L)'
;MSFNPRYAFFILIFVLLAIYAMYQARFLILGPSVTITSHEDGAVVSGPLITLEGLAKNISWISLNGRQIFTNEKGFWSEKLIVATGTSIMTVRVKDRLGRESEDEIRIILK
;
A
#
# COMPACT_ATOMS: atom_id res chain seq x y z
N MET A 1 25.62 5.34 -42.02
CA MET A 1 24.20 5.13 -41.64
C MET A 1 23.51 6.50 -41.69
N SER A 2 22.92 6.87 -42.82
CA SER A 2 22.31 8.20 -42.99
C SER A 2 20.96 8.25 -42.27
N PHE A 3 20.90 8.96 -41.14
CA PHE A 3 19.65 9.25 -40.46
C PHE A 3 18.76 10.07 -41.39
N ASN A 4 17.74 9.45 -41.95
CA ASN A 4 16.75 10.16 -42.76
C ASN A 4 15.83 10.94 -41.79
N PRO A 5 15.80 12.28 -41.85
CA PRO A 5 15.10 13.12 -40.86
C PRO A 5 13.59 12.85 -40.79
N ARG A 6 13.00 12.30 -41.86
CA ARG A 6 11.60 11.83 -41.88
C ARG A 6 11.29 10.78 -40.80
N TYR A 7 12.22 9.89 -40.48
CA TYR A 7 11.99 8.84 -39.48
C TYR A 7 12.30 9.33 -38.07
N ALA A 8 13.09 10.39 -37.92
CA ALA A 8 13.41 10.97 -36.62
C ALA A 8 12.14 11.44 -35.89
N PHE A 9 11.17 12.01 -36.61
CA PHE A 9 9.88 12.40 -36.06
C PHE A 9 9.06 11.21 -35.53
N PHE A 10 8.96 10.13 -36.33
CA PHE A 10 8.24 8.93 -35.91
C PHE A 10 8.93 8.21 -34.75
N ILE A 11 10.27 8.16 -34.75
CA ILE A 11 11.05 7.61 -33.65
C ILE A 11 10.82 8.44 -32.37
N LEU A 12 10.82 9.76 -32.47
CA LEU A 12 10.55 10.64 -31.32
C LEU A 12 9.16 10.38 -30.74
N ILE A 13 8.12 10.33 -31.58
CA ILE A 13 6.76 10.02 -31.13
C ILE A 13 6.70 8.63 -30.49
N PHE A 14 7.30 7.62 -31.11
CA PHE A 14 7.32 6.26 -30.57
C PHE A 14 8.00 6.21 -29.20
N VAL A 15 9.13 6.90 -29.03
CA VAL A 15 9.83 7.00 -27.74
C VAL A 15 8.97 7.70 -26.69
N LEU A 16 8.31 8.82 -27.04
CA LEU A 16 7.40 9.52 -26.11
C LEU A 16 6.21 8.63 -25.69
N LEU A 17 5.60 7.91 -26.63
CA LEU A 17 4.52 6.97 -26.35
C LEU A 17 5.01 5.81 -25.49
N ALA A 18 6.20 5.26 -25.75
CA ALA A 18 6.79 4.19 -24.96
C ALA A 18 7.07 4.65 -23.52
N ILE A 19 7.65 5.85 -23.32
CA ILE A 19 7.87 6.43 -22.00
C ILE A 19 6.53 6.63 -21.27
N TYR A 20 5.51 7.16 -21.95
CA TYR A 20 4.19 7.35 -21.36
C TYR A 20 3.53 6.02 -20.99
N ALA A 21 3.61 5.02 -21.86
CA ALA A 21 3.09 3.68 -21.60
C ALA A 21 3.79 3.03 -20.39
N MET A 22 5.11 3.13 -20.30
CA MET A 22 5.86 2.66 -19.12
C MET A 22 5.47 3.40 -17.85
N TYR A 23 5.29 4.74 -17.92
CA TYR A 23 4.82 5.54 -16.79
C TYR A 23 3.44 5.11 -16.31
N GLN A 24 2.52 4.79 -17.21
CA GLN A 24 1.19 4.30 -16.83
C GLN A 24 1.22 2.86 -16.31
N ALA A 25 2.03 2.00 -16.93
CA ALA A 25 2.18 0.60 -16.54
C ALA A 25 2.72 0.45 -15.10
N ARG A 26 3.38 1.46 -14.54
CA ARG A 26 3.88 1.42 -13.15
C ARG A 26 2.79 1.02 -12.15
N PHE A 27 1.55 1.50 -12.30
CA PHE A 27 0.45 1.18 -11.38
C PHE A 27 -0.02 -0.27 -11.47
N LEU A 28 0.28 -0.95 -12.58
CA LEU A 28 0.02 -2.37 -12.76
C LEU A 28 1.21 -3.21 -12.32
N ILE A 29 2.44 -2.74 -12.56
CA ILE A 29 3.67 -3.47 -12.25
C ILE A 29 3.95 -3.40 -10.74
N LEU A 30 3.76 -2.24 -10.10
CA LEU A 30 3.90 -2.09 -8.65
C LEU A 30 2.77 -2.85 -7.95
N GLY A 31 3.15 -3.75 -7.04
CA GLY A 31 2.23 -4.51 -6.22
C GLY A 31 1.45 -3.65 -5.23
N PRO A 32 0.48 -4.26 -4.51
CA PRO A 32 -0.13 -3.62 -3.37
C PRO A 32 0.93 -3.43 -2.28
N SER A 33 0.88 -2.31 -1.58
CA SER A 33 1.74 -2.03 -0.44
C SER A 33 0.92 -1.46 0.70
N VAL A 34 1.26 -1.82 1.93
CA VAL A 34 0.67 -1.25 3.14
C VAL A 34 1.75 -0.93 4.14
N THR A 35 1.54 0.13 4.93
CA THR A 35 2.46 0.54 5.99
C THR A 35 1.67 1.09 7.16
N ILE A 36 1.93 0.58 8.35
CA ILE A 36 1.38 1.09 9.61
C ILE A 36 2.24 2.27 10.08
N THR A 37 1.61 3.42 10.35
CA THR A 37 2.31 4.66 10.74
C THR A 37 1.98 5.13 12.15
N SER A 38 0.93 4.59 12.76
CA SER A 38 0.44 5.04 14.08
C SER A 38 1.35 4.70 15.26
N HIS A 39 2.06 3.57 15.21
CA HIS A 39 2.87 3.04 16.30
C HIS A 39 4.12 2.36 15.74
N GLU A 40 5.14 2.21 16.57
CA GLU A 40 6.31 1.39 16.29
C GLU A 40 6.11 -0.05 16.80
N ASP A 41 6.82 -1.01 16.22
CA ASP A 41 6.75 -2.40 16.65
C ASP A 41 7.19 -2.57 18.11
N GLY A 42 6.33 -3.19 18.92
CA GLY A 42 6.54 -3.35 20.36
C GLY A 42 6.06 -2.17 21.20
N ALA A 43 5.28 -1.24 20.65
CA ALA A 43 4.76 -0.09 21.39
C ALA A 43 3.95 -0.52 22.62
N VAL A 44 4.21 0.14 23.76
CA VAL A 44 3.48 -0.05 25.01
C VAL A 44 2.35 0.96 25.09
N VAL A 45 1.13 0.49 25.23
CA VAL A 45 -0.07 1.34 25.29
C VAL A 45 -0.64 1.39 26.70
N SER A 46 -1.23 2.53 27.08
CA SER A 46 -1.74 2.77 28.44
C SER A 46 -3.17 2.27 28.65
N GLY A 47 -3.87 1.88 27.60
CA GLY A 47 -5.26 1.48 27.68
C GLY A 47 -5.65 0.50 26.56
N PRO A 48 -6.78 -0.19 26.73
CA PRO A 48 -7.20 -1.23 25.82
C PRO A 48 -7.69 -0.70 24.48
N LEU A 49 -8.13 0.55 24.39
CA LEU A 49 -8.59 1.15 23.13
C LEU A 49 -7.43 1.88 22.44
N ILE A 50 -7.05 1.40 21.26
CA ILE A 50 -6.01 2.02 20.43
C ILE A 50 -6.57 2.38 19.06
N THR A 51 -5.92 3.36 18.40
CA THR A 51 -6.20 3.71 17.01
C THR A 51 -5.00 3.29 16.17
N LEU A 52 -5.18 2.37 15.22
CA LEU A 52 -4.18 2.06 14.22
C LEU A 52 -4.45 2.84 12.95
N GLU A 53 -3.39 3.39 12.39
CA GLU A 53 -3.42 4.19 11.17
C GLU A 53 -2.27 3.80 10.27
N GLY A 54 -2.50 3.99 8.98
CA GLY A 54 -1.49 3.69 7.98
C GLY A 54 -1.89 4.14 6.58
N LEU A 55 -1.04 3.78 5.63
CA LEU A 55 -1.19 4.09 4.22
C LEU A 55 -1.17 2.80 3.41
N ALA A 56 -2.12 2.65 2.50
CA ALA A 56 -2.14 1.57 1.52
C ALA A 56 -2.18 2.11 0.10
N LYS A 57 -1.45 1.48 -0.82
CA LYS A 57 -1.32 1.89 -2.23
C LYS A 57 -1.49 0.70 -3.16
N ASN A 58 -2.05 0.96 -4.35
CA ASN A 58 -2.33 -0.04 -5.39
C ASN A 58 -3.21 -1.20 -4.89
N ILE A 59 -4.12 -0.95 -3.96
CA ILE A 59 -4.99 -1.97 -3.37
C ILE A 59 -6.39 -1.94 -4.00
N SER A 60 -7.06 -3.08 -3.94
CA SER A 60 -8.50 -3.22 -4.18
C SER A 60 -9.24 -3.73 -2.94
N TRP A 61 -8.51 -4.28 -1.97
CA TRP A 61 -9.04 -4.80 -0.72
C TRP A 61 -8.00 -4.65 0.39
N ILE A 62 -8.48 -4.40 1.61
CA ILE A 62 -7.68 -4.29 2.83
C ILE A 62 -8.44 -4.90 4.00
N SER A 63 -7.71 -5.56 4.90
CA SER A 63 -8.22 -6.04 6.18
C SER A 63 -7.24 -5.77 7.31
N LEU A 64 -7.80 -5.66 8.50
CA LEU A 64 -7.09 -5.62 9.76
C LEU A 64 -7.55 -6.81 10.59
N ASN A 65 -6.64 -7.70 10.97
CA ASN A 65 -6.92 -8.95 11.70
C ASN A 65 -8.02 -9.79 11.02
N GLY A 66 -8.03 -9.81 9.69
CA GLY A 66 -9.03 -10.52 8.87
C GLY A 66 -10.38 -9.80 8.75
N ARG A 67 -10.64 -8.73 9.50
CA ARG A 67 -11.82 -7.87 9.32
C ARG A 67 -11.56 -6.88 8.20
N GLN A 68 -12.43 -6.83 7.20
CA GLN A 68 -12.34 -5.83 6.14
C GLN A 68 -12.47 -4.41 6.71
N ILE A 69 -11.58 -3.52 6.24
CA ILE A 69 -11.57 -2.09 6.56
C ILE A 69 -11.54 -1.29 5.25
N PHE A 70 -11.53 0.03 5.34
CA PHE A 70 -11.55 0.89 4.16
C PHE A 70 -10.53 2.02 4.26
N THR A 71 -10.00 2.40 3.10
CA THR A 71 -9.16 3.59 2.95
C THR A 71 -9.96 4.74 2.37
N ASN A 72 -9.51 5.97 2.61
CA ASN A 72 -9.97 7.13 1.87
C ASN A 72 -9.35 7.20 0.45
N GLU A 73 -9.72 8.23 -0.32
CA GLU A 73 -9.25 8.44 -1.70
C GLU A 73 -7.72 8.59 -1.82
N LYS A 74 -7.06 8.99 -0.73
CA LYS A 74 -5.60 9.14 -0.65
C LYS A 74 -4.89 7.86 -0.20
N GLY A 75 -5.64 6.80 0.11
CA GLY A 75 -5.11 5.51 0.58
C GLY A 75 -4.86 5.43 2.09
N PHE A 76 -5.24 6.45 2.87
CA PHE A 76 -5.11 6.40 4.33
C PHE A 76 -6.27 5.63 4.96
N TRP A 77 -5.98 4.85 5.99
CA TRP A 77 -6.95 4.16 6.82
C TRP A 77 -6.69 4.48 8.30
N SER A 78 -7.75 4.46 9.10
CA SER A 78 -7.70 4.69 10.55
C SER A 78 -8.79 3.87 11.21
N GLU A 79 -8.39 2.99 12.13
CA GLU A 79 -9.27 1.99 12.73
C GLU A 79 -9.06 1.95 14.24
N LYS A 80 -10.16 1.98 14.99
CA LYS A 80 -10.14 1.78 16.44
C LYS A 80 -10.36 0.31 16.76
N LEU A 81 -9.52 -0.22 17.64
CA LEU A 81 -9.58 -1.61 18.08
C LEU A 81 -9.28 -1.72 19.57
N ILE A 82 -9.76 -2.81 20.15
CA ILE A 82 -9.52 -3.16 21.54
C ILE A 82 -8.39 -4.20 21.57
N VAL A 83 -7.31 -3.90 22.27
CA VAL A 83 -6.21 -4.81 22.57
C VAL A 83 -6.44 -5.52 23.89
N ALA A 84 -6.09 -6.80 23.93
CA ALA A 84 -6.08 -7.59 25.15
C ALA A 84 -4.81 -7.29 25.97
N THR A 85 -4.89 -7.48 27.29
CA THR A 85 -3.73 -7.40 28.17
C THR A 85 -2.66 -8.39 27.75
N GLY A 86 -1.39 -7.96 27.75
CA GLY A 86 -0.25 -8.70 27.23
C GLY A 86 0.15 -8.24 25.83
N THR A 87 0.72 -9.15 25.05
CA THR A 87 1.19 -8.88 23.68
C THR A 87 0.14 -9.29 22.67
N SER A 88 -0.29 -8.34 21.84
CA SER A 88 -1.18 -8.57 20.71
C SER A 88 -0.46 -8.25 19.39
N ILE A 89 -0.64 -9.08 18.37
CA ILE A 89 -0.12 -8.84 17.01
C ILE A 89 -1.27 -8.34 16.15
N MET A 90 -1.03 -7.24 15.44
CA MET A 90 -1.98 -6.65 14.51
C MET A 90 -1.47 -6.86 13.10
N THR A 91 -2.24 -7.58 12.29
CA THR A 91 -1.88 -7.90 10.91
C THR A 91 -2.78 -7.12 9.97
N VAL A 92 -2.18 -6.31 9.10
CA VAL A 92 -2.87 -5.61 8.03
C VAL A 92 -2.55 -6.31 6.72
N ARG A 93 -3.57 -6.87 6.06
CA ARG A 93 -3.41 -7.52 4.75
C ARG A 93 -4.06 -6.70 3.67
N VAL A 94 -3.38 -6.58 2.55
CA VAL A 94 -3.88 -5.90 1.36
C VAL A 94 -3.78 -6.78 0.14
N LYS A 95 -4.72 -6.57 -0.79
CA LYS A 95 -4.80 -7.30 -2.06
C LYS A 95 -5.10 -6.35 -3.20
N ASP A 96 -4.45 -6.54 -4.34
CA ASP A 96 -4.74 -5.77 -5.54
C ASP A 96 -5.73 -6.48 -6.49
N ARG A 97 -6.09 -5.79 -7.58
CA ARG A 97 -7.02 -6.31 -8.59
C ARG A 97 -6.51 -7.51 -9.38
N LEU A 98 -5.20 -7.76 -9.35
CA LEU A 98 -4.54 -8.89 -10.01
C LEU A 98 -4.39 -10.08 -9.06
N GLY A 99 -4.82 -9.92 -7.81
CA GLY A 99 -4.77 -10.94 -6.78
C GLY A 99 -3.44 -11.05 -6.04
N ARG A 100 -2.50 -10.12 -6.27
CA ARG A 100 -1.26 -10.04 -5.47
C ARG A 100 -1.59 -9.56 -4.08
N GLU A 101 -0.83 -10.04 -3.10
CA GLU A 101 -1.06 -9.74 -1.68
C GLU A 101 0.22 -9.21 -1.03
N SER A 102 0.04 -8.37 -0.02
CA SER A 102 1.10 -7.87 0.85
C SER A 102 0.52 -7.73 2.25
N GLU A 103 1.35 -7.88 3.27
CA GLU A 103 0.94 -7.65 4.65
C GLU A 103 1.99 -6.86 5.42
N ASP A 104 1.52 -6.21 6.49
CA ASP A 104 2.36 -5.52 7.48
C ASP A 104 1.83 -5.89 8.86
N GLU A 105 2.75 -6.09 9.80
CA GLU A 105 2.45 -6.58 11.14
C GLU A 105 3.11 -5.71 12.20
N ILE A 106 2.39 -5.47 13.29
CA ILE A 106 2.90 -4.71 14.42
C ILE A 106 2.51 -5.35 15.74
N ARG A 107 3.46 -5.40 16.68
CA ARG A 107 3.20 -5.85 18.06
C ARG A 107 2.82 -4.68 18.93
N ILE A 108 1.75 -4.85 19.69
CA ILE A 108 1.28 -3.91 20.71
C ILE A 108 1.29 -4.60 22.07
N ILE A 109 1.77 -3.91 23.09
CA ILE A 109 1.88 -4.41 24.45
C ILE A 109 0.98 -3.58 25.36
N LEU A 110 -0.06 -4.20 25.93
CA LEU A 110 -0.87 -3.61 27.00
C LEU A 110 -0.41 -4.19 28.34
N LYS A 111 -0.03 -3.31 29.27
CA LYS A 111 0.32 -3.69 30.64
C LYS A 111 -0.91 -3.86 31.52
#